data_AF-A0A1M5CSC3-F1
#
_entry.id   AF-A0A1M5CSC3-F1
#
_cell.length_a   1.000
_cell.length_b   1.000
_cell.length_c   1.000
_cell.angle_alpha   90.00
_cell.angle_beta   90.00
_cell.angle_gamma   90.00
#
_symmetry.space_group_name_H-M   'P 1'
#
loop_
_entity.id
_entity.type
_entity.pdbx_description
1 polymer ?
#
loop_
_entity_poly.entity_id
_entity_poly.type
_entity_poly.pdbx_seq_one_letter_code
_entity_poly.pdbx_strand_id
1 'polypeptide(L)'
;MSNEKSDTDAWPESIEQDPDVEAKDASDLRRIGEALGGVQRADTELVEAVAAAKAAGRSWTEIANVLGVSRQAARQRFDALTKPTPTINRR
;
A
#
# COMPACT_ATOMS: atom_id res chain seq x y z
N MET A 1 0.55 -39.87 35.42
CA MET A 1 1.71 -40.14 34.54
C MET A 1 1.18 -40.48 33.16
N SER A 2 1.77 -39.86 32.13
CA SER A 2 1.70 -40.14 30.67
C SER A 2 0.36 -39.86 29.98
N ASN A 3 0.16 -38.77 29.20
CA ASN A 3 0.71 -38.32 27.90
C ASN A 3 0.36 -39.23 26.71
N GLU A 4 -0.38 -38.68 25.73
CA GLU A 4 -0.28 -38.88 24.26
C GLU A 4 -1.30 -37.89 23.64
N LYS A 5 -0.93 -36.71 23.09
CA LYS A 5 -0.58 -36.46 21.67
C LYS A 5 -1.39 -37.41 20.75
N SER A 6 -2.23 -37.05 19.79
CA SER A 6 -2.29 -35.90 18.90
C SER A 6 -3.48 -36.16 17.96
N ASP A 7 -4.51 -35.31 17.95
CA ASP A 7 -5.49 -35.28 16.85
C ASP A 7 -5.23 -34.03 16.01
N THR A 8 -4.04 -33.97 15.42
CA THR A 8 -3.64 -32.88 14.50
C THR A 8 -3.03 -33.43 13.20
N ASP A 9 -3.29 -34.70 12.89
CA ASP A 9 -2.94 -35.31 11.62
C ASP A 9 -4.22 -35.76 10.90
N ALA A 10 -5.07 -34.79 10.58
CA ALA A 10 -6.03 -34.93 9.49
C ALA A 10 -5.57 -33.99 8.37
N TRP A 11 -4.34 -34.20 7.90
CA TRP A 11 -3.94 -33.63 6.62
C TRP A 11 -4.78 -34.32 5.54
N PRO A 12 -5.42 -33.56 4.64
CA PRO A 12 -6.10 -34.16 3.49
C PRO A 12 -5.03 -34.84 2.64
N GLU A 13 -4.98 -36.15 2.79
CA GLU A 13 -4.14 -37.03 2.01
C GLU A 13 -4.55 -36.87 0.54
N SER A 14 -3.62 -36.30 -0.21
CA SER A 14 -3.69 -36.04 -1.65
C SER A 14 -4.70 -34.97 -2.06
N ILE A 15 -4.26 -33.71 -2.07
CA ILE A 15 -4.79 -32.78 -3.08
C ILE A 15 -4.30 -33.33 -4.42
N GLU A 16 -5.13 -34.16 -5.07
CA GLU A 16 -5.02 -34.45 -6.49
C GLU A 16 -5.08 -33.09 -7.20
N GLN A 17 -3.90 -32.58 -7.54
CA GLN A 17 -3.79 -31.40 -8.38
C GLN A 17 -4.30 -31.84 -9.75
N ASP A 18 -5.53 -31.43 -10.07
CA ASP A 18 -6.13 -31.67 -11.37
C ASP A 18 -5.21 -31.09 -12.46
N PRO A 19 -4.53 -31.91 -13.27
CA PRO A 19 -3.51 -31.43 -14.21
C PRO A 19 -4.11 -30.60 -15.35
N ASP A 20 -5.44 -30.60 -15.47
CA ASP A 20 -6.21 -29.86 -16.47
C ASP A 20 -6.64 -28.47 -15.99
N VAL A 21 -6.18 -28.02 -14.81
CA VAL A 21 -6.10 -26.58 -14.56
C VAL A 21 -5.03 -26.04 -15.51
N GLU A 22 -5.45 -25.72 -16.75
CA GLU A 22 -4.62 -24.95 -17.68
C GLU A 22 -3.95 -23.87 -16.86
N ALA A 23 -2.61 -23.90 -16.81
CA ALA A 23 -1.81 -22.92 -16.10
C ALA A 23 -2.09 -21.57 -16.75
N LYS A 24 -3.15 -20.90 -16.28
CA LYS A 24 -3.63 -19.65 -16.85
C LYS A 24 -2.44 -18.71 -16.81
N ASP A 25 -2.11 -18.14 -17.97
CA ASP A 25 -1.03 -17.20 -18.09
C ASP A 25 -1.25 -16.06 -17.07
N ALA A 26 -0.43 -16.05 -16.02
CA ALA A 26 -0.53 -15.08 -14.94
C ALA A 26 0.11 -13.73 -15.31
N SER A 27 0.46 -13.53 -16.59
CA SER A 27 1.02 -12.29 -17.13
C SER A 27 0.15 -11.07 -16.80
N ASP A 28 -1.18 -11.19 -16.92
CA ASP A 28 -2.12 -10.12 -16.57
C ASP A 28 -2.04 -9.74 -15.10
N LEU A 29 -1.99 -10.73 -14.20
CA LEU A 29 -1.87 -10.50 -12.76
C LEU A 29 -0.53 -9.87 -12.39
N ARG A 30 0.56 -10.30 -13.04
CA ARG A 30 1.88 -9.68 -12.87
C ARG A 30 1.87 -8.23 -13.31
N ARG A 31 1.27 -7.92 -14.46
CA ARG A 31 1.14 -6.56 -14.99
C ARG A 31 0.36 -5.65 -14.04
N ILE A 32 -0.71 -6.16 -13.42
CA ILE A 32 -1.46 -5.43 -12.39
C ILE A 32 -0.56 -5.12 -11.19
N GLY A 33 0.19 -6.11 -10.69
CA GLY A 33 1.12 -5.91 -9.58
C GLY A 33 2.19 -4.86 -9.86
N GLU A 34 2.78 -4.90 -11.06
CA GLU A 34 3.77 -3.90 -11.52
C GLU A 34 3.16 -2.49 -11.61
N ALA A 35 1.95 -2.37 -12.19
CA ALA A 35 1.23 -1.10 -12.27
C ALA A 35 0.91 -0.54 -10.88
N LEU A 36 0.45 -1.40 -9.96
CA LEU A 36 0.19 -1.01 -8.57
C LEU A 36 1.47 -0.55 -7.86
N GLY A 37 2.60 -1.21 -8.11
CA GLY A 37 3.90 -0.75 -7.62
C GLY A 37 4.33 0.61 -8.21
N GLY A 38 3.97 0.87 -9.47
CA GLY A 38 4.16 2.17 -10.11
C GLY A 38 3.34 3.28 -9.43
N VAL A 39 2.05 3.03 -9.19
CA VAL A 39 1.15 3.98 -8.51
C VAL A 39 1.65 4.32 -7.11
N GLN A 40 2.01 3.31 -6.30
CA GLN A 40 2.48 3.53 -4.93
C GLN A 40 3.77 4.37 -4.88
N ARG A 41 4.70 4.15 -5.82
CA ARG A 41 5.93 4.95 -5.92
C ARG A 41 5.62 6.39 -6.29
N ALA A 42 4.76 6.61 -7.31
CA ALA A 42 4.37 7.95 -7.72
C ALA A 42 3.62 8.71 -6.61
N ASP A 43 2.74 8.04 -5.87
CA ASP A 43 2.04 8.64 -4.72
C ASP A 43 3.02 9.04 -3.60
N THR A 44 4.00 8.19 -3.31
CA THR A 44 5.04 8.48 -2.29
C THR A 44 5.88 9.69 -2.71
N GLU A 45 6.38 9.69 -3.95
CA GLU A 45 7.15 10.80 -4.51
C GLU A 45 6.36 12.11 -4.49
N LEU A 46 5.06 12.05 -4.81
CA LEU A 46 4.18 13.22 -4.76
C LEU A 46 4.05 13.79 -3.35
N VAL A 47 3.88 12.94 -2.34
CA VAL A 47 3.81 13.37 -0.93
C VAL A 47 5.12 14.00 -0.48
N GLU A 48 6.26 13.39 -0.82
CA GLU A 48 7.59 13.91 -0.51
C GLU A 48 7.84 15.27 -1.18
N ALA A 49 7.48 15.42 -2.45
CA ALA A 49 7.60 16.68 -3.18
C ALA A 49 6.74 17.79 -2.55
N VAL A 50 5.51 17.47 -2.14
CA VAL A 50 4.64 18.43 -1.44
C VAL A 50 5.23 18.81 -0.07
N ALA A 51 5.74 17.84 0.69
CA ALA A 51 6.41 18.10 1.97
C ALA A 51 7.64 19.00 1.80
N ALA A 52 8.48 18.73 0.80
CA ALA A 52 9.64 19.53 0.46
C ALA A 52 9.24 20.96 0.04
N ALA A 53 8.21 21.12 -0.78
CA ALA A 53 7.68 22.43 -1.17
C ALA A 53 7.18 23.22 0.06
N LYS A 54 6.49 22.54 0.98
CA LYS A 54 6.06 23.14 2.25
C LYS A 54 7.24 23.56 3.13
N ALA A 55 8.28 22.73 3.25
CA ALA A 55 9.50 23.05 3.99
C ALA A 55 10.27 24.23 3.36
N ALA A 56 10.22 24.37 2.04
CA ALA A 56 10.77 25.50 1.30
C ALA A 56 9.92 26.79 1.41
N GLY A 57 8.84 26.79 2.20
CA GLY A 57 8.02 27.97 2.45
C GLY A 57 6.93 28.23 1.41
N ARG A 58 6.69 27.32 0.46
CA ARG A 58 5.61 27.49 -0.52
C ARG A 58 4.24 27.51 0.15
N SER A 59 3.37 28.36 -0.37
CA SER A 59 1.99 28.46 0.05
C SER A 59 1.16 27.28 -0.46
N TRP A 60 0.08 26.95 0.25
CA TRP A 60 -0.87 25.94 -0.21
C TRP A 60 -1.56 26.33 -1.54
N THR A 61 -1.65 27.63 -1.83
CA THR A 61 -2.20 28.11 -3.10
C THR A 61 -1.29 27.78 -4.26
N GLU A 62 0.02 28.04 -4.15
CA GLU A 62 1.00 27.69 -5.20
C GLU A 62 1.01 26.18 -5.46
N ILE A 63 1.02 25.37 -4.41
CA ILE A 63 1.01 23.90 -4.53
C ILE A 63 -0.28 23.42 -5.20
N ALA A 64 -1.44 23.95 -4.80
CA ALA A 64 -2.72 23.56 -5.36
C ALA A 64 -2.85 23.90 -6.86
N ASN A 65 -2.29 25.04 -7.28
CA ASN A 65 -2.25 25.43 -8.70
C ASN A 65 -1.46 24.42 -9.55
N VAL A 66 -0.32 23.95 -9.07
CA VAL A 66 0.49 22.93 -9.76
C VAL A 66 -0.24 21.58 -9.81
N LEU A 67 -0.92 21.21 -8.72
CA LEU A 67 -1.70 19.97 -8.64
C LEU A 67 -3.01 20.01 -9.45
N GLY A 68 -3.44 21.19 -9.92
CA GLY A 68 -4.73 21.35 -10.61
C GLY A 68 -5.94 21.14 -9.70
N VAL A 69 -5.81 21.39 -8.39
CA VAL A 69 -6.89 21.23 -7.41
C VAL A 69 -7.13 22.51 -6.63
N SER A 70 -8.19 22.54 -5.81
CA SER A 70 -8.41 23.66 -4.89
C SER A 70 -7.41 23.64 -3.74
N ARG A 71 -7.08 24.83 -3.19
CA ARG A 71 -6.25 24.99 -1.98
C ARG A 71 -6.74 24.13 -0.81
N GLN A 72 -8.06 24.08 -0.60
CA GLN A 72 -8.66 23.30 0.48
C GLN A 72 -8.49 21.79 0.24
N ALA A 73 -8.68 21.33 -0.99
CA ALA A 73 -8.46 19.93 -1.35
C ALA A 73 -7.00 19.51 -1.18
N ALA A 74 -6.05 20.34 -1.63
CA ALA A 74 -4.62 20.10 -1.42
C ALA A 74 -4.29 20.02 0.08
N ARG A 75 -4.72 21.02 0.86
CA ARG A 75 -4.46 21.04 2.30
C ARG A 75 -5.04 19.81 3.01
N GLN A 76 -6.30 19.45 2.73
CA GLN A 76 -6.94 18.29 3.37
C GLN A 76 -6.23 16.98 3.04
N ARG A 77 -5.79 16.80 1.78
CA ARG A 77 -5.07 15.60 1.36
C ARG A 77 -3.69 15.50 1.99
N PHE A 78 -2.91 16.58 1.97
CA PHE A 78 -1.49 16.52 2.31
C PHE A 78 -1.16 16.92 3.75
N ASP A 79 -1.99 17.70 4.47
CA ASP A 79 -1.73 18.03 5.89
C ASP A 79 -1.63 16.78 6.77
N ALA A 80 -2.42 15.73 6.48
CA ALA A 80 -2.41 14.48 7.23
C ALA A 80 -1.28 13.53 6.80
N LEU A 81 -0.88 13.56 5.52
CA LEU A 81 0.12 12.65 4.95
C LEU A 81 1.56 13.14 5.15
N THR A 82 1.76 14.45 5.24
CA THR A 82 3.09 15.07 5.42
C THR A 82 3.50 15.22 6.88
N LYS A 83 2.56 15.06 7.83
CA LYS A 83 2.88 15.05 9.25
C LYS A 83 3.28 13.63 9.64
N PRO A 84 4.48 13.40 10.20
CA PRO A 84 4.78 12.10 10.79
C PRO A 84 3.77 11.85 11.93
N THR A 85 2.93 10.83 11.76
CA THR A 85 1.96 10.41 12.77
C THR A 85 2.70 10.19 14.09
N PRO A 86 2.34 10.86 15.20
CA PRO A 86 2.96 10.58 16.48
C PRO A 86 2.64 9.13 16.85
N THR A 87 3.68 8.32 17.02
CA THR A 87 3.57 6.95 17.53
C THR A 87 2.89 6.99 18.90
N ILE A 88 1.62 6.58 18.95
CA ILE A 88 0.88 6.40 20.20
C ILE A 88 1.41 5.10 20.84
N ASN A 89 2.38 5.24 21.76
CA ASN A 89 2.80 4.15 22.64
C ASN A 89 1.68 3.90 23.68
N ARG A 90 0.95 2.79 23.56
CA ARG A 90 0.14 2.27 24.68
C ARG A 90 1.03 1.37 25.54
N ARG A 91 1.20 1.74 26.81
CA ARG A 91 1.76 0.89 27.87
C ARG A 91 0.77 -0.18 28.28
#